data_AF-A0A7C1FDK9-F1
#
_entry.id   AF-A0A7C1FDK9-F1
#
_cell.length_a   1.000
_cell.length_b   1.000
_cell.length_c   1.000
_cell.angle_alpha   90.00
_cell.angle_beta   90.00
_cell.angle_gamma   90.00
#
_symmetry.space_group_name_H-M   'P 1'
#
loop_
_entity.id
_entity.type
_entity.pdbx_description
1 polymer ?
#
loop_
_entity_poly.entity_id
_entity_poly.type
_entity_poly.pdbx_seq_one_letter_code
_entity_poly.pdbx_strand_id
1 'polypeptide(L)'
;MRLSAEQRDLLIAMQQGDRLKVHRTVDGVKQYLLHRLDGTGAIEIDANTVDGLVRAGLIESNMKFPAATFLLTDKAVQLIARLTGVARAPVGPRNFDSGRVSGRTAYHADGSPMSRKDA
;
A
#
# COMPACT_ATOMS: atom_id res chain seq x y z
N MET A 1 -17.61 10.87 -9.50
CA MET A 1 -16.33 10.76 -10.24
C MET A 1 -16.19 9.33 -10.73
N ARG A 2 -15.89 9.11 -12.01
CA ARG A 2 -15.65 7.77 -12.58
C ARG A 2 -14.16 7.64 -12.87
N LEU A 3 -13.49 6.70 -12.23
CA LEU A 3 -12.08 6.39 -12.48
C LEU A 3 -11.94 5.65 -13.81
N SER A 4 -10.84 5.89 -14.53
CA SER A 4 -10.41 5.01 -15.63
C SER A 4 -9.99 3.64 -15.07
N ALA A 5 -9.85 2.65 -15.96
CA ALA A 5 -9.34 1.34 -15.58
C ALA A 5 -7.91 1.46 -15.01
N GLU A 6 -7.02 2.16 -15.71
CA GLU A 6 -5.63 2.39 -15.28
C GLU A 6 -5.53 3.06 -13.91
N GLN A 7 -6.35 4.09 -13.66
CA GLN A 7 -6.38 4.77 -12.36
C GLN A 7 -6.83 3.84 -11.24
N ARG A 8 -7.82 2.98 -11.50
CA ARG A 8 -8.29 1.99 -10.53
C ARG A 8 -7.19 0.97 -10.25
N ASP A 9 -6.56 0.44 -11.29
CA ASP A 9 -5.55 -0.61 -11.17
C ASP A 9 -4.32 -0.10 -10.43
N LEU A 10 -3.89 1.15 -10.69
CA LEU A 10 -2.82 1.81 -9.95
C LEU A 10 -3.14 1.94 -8.46
N LEU A 11 -4.34 2.40 -8.11
CA LEU A 11 -4.76 2.55 -6.72
C LEU A 11 -4.79 1.19 -5.99
N ILE A 12 -5.28 0.13 -6.64
CA ILE A 12 -5.29 -1.23 -6.09
C ILE A 12 -3.86 -1.73 -5.90
N ALA A 13 -2.99 -1.56 -6.88
CA ALA A 13 -1.58 -1.96 -6.78
C ALA A 13 -0.88 -1.25 -5.60
N MET A 14 -1.09 0.06 -5.44
CA MET A 14 -0.58 0.82 -4.30
C MET A 14 -1.14 0.32 -2.96
N GLN A 15 -2.42 -0.09 -2.91
CA GLN A 15 -3.01 -0.68 -1.70
C GLN A 15 -2.40 -2.04 -1.36
N GLN A 16 -1.96 -2.80 -2.37
CA GLN A 16 -1.29 -4.10 -2.20
C GLN A 16 0.17 -3.95 -1.73
N GLY A 17 0.72 -2.74 -1.74
CA GLY A 17 2.05 -2.42 -1.24
C GLY A 17 3.04 -1.96 -2.32
N ASP A 18 2.62 -1.91 -3.58
CA ASP A 18 3.45 -1.35 -4.65
C ASP A 18 3.68 0.16 -4.42
N ARG A 19 4.85 0.65 -4.84
CA ARG A 19 5.30 2.00 -4.53
C ARG A 19 5.41 2.84 -5.79
N LEU A 20 4.54 3.84 -5.91
CA LEU A 20 4.62 4.83 -6.98
C LEU A 20 5.66 5.91 -6.62
N LYS A 21 6.66 6.10 -7.48
CA LYS A 21 7.69 7.12 -7.34
C LYS A 21 7.75 7.99 -8.57
N VAL A 22 8.14 9.25 -8.37
CA VAL A 22 8.55 10.14 -9.45
C VAL A 22 10.05 10.41 -9.37
N HIS A 23 10.69 10.22 -10.52
CA HIS A 23 12.08 10.58 -10.76
C HIS A 23 12.11 11.75 -11.74
N ARG A 24 13.17 12.55 -11.69
CA ARG A 24 13.45 13.55 -12.73
C ARG A 24 14.69 13.13 -13.51
N THR A 25 14.62 13.19 -14.83
CA THR A 25 15.81 13.05 -15.68
C THR A 25 16.70 14.29 -15.51
N VAL A 26 17.92 14.22 -16.04
CA VAL A 26 18.85 15.37 -16.09
C VAL A 26 18.22 16.54 -16.83
N ASP A 27 17.41 16.27 -17.85
CA ASP A 27 16.65 17.27 -18.61
C ASP A 27 15.39 17.78 -17.87
N GLY A 28 15.14 17.29 -16.66
CA GLY A 28 14.03 17.71 -15.81
C GLY A 28 12.69 17.03 -16.09
N VAL A 29 12.65 16.04 -16.98
CA VAL A 29 11.43 15.29 -17.32
C VAL A 29 11.02 14.40 -16.15
N LYS A 30 9.74 14.45 -15.77
CA LYS A 30 9.19 13.56 -14.72
C LYS A 30 8.91 12.19 -15.30
N GLN A 31 9.42 11.15 -14.64
CA GLN A 31 9.11 9.76 -14.92
C GLN A 31 8.43 9.14 -13.71
N TYR A 32 7.23 8.60 -13.90
CA TYR A 32 6.46 7.95 -12.85
C TYR A 32 6.62 6.44 -12.96
N LEU A 33 7.17 5.83 -11.92
CA LEU A 33 7.47 4.40 -11.87
C LEU A 33 6.73 3.74 -10.71
N LEU A 34 5.96 2.71 -11.01
CA LEU A 34 5.33 1.82 -10.03
C LEU A 34 6.26 0.64 -9.76
N HIS A 35 6.87 0.62 -8.58
CA HIS A 35 7.73 -0.47 -8.13
C HIS A 35 6.90 -1.57 -7.47
N ARG A 36 7.00 -2.79 -7.98
CA ARG A 36 6.30 -3.95 -7.42
C ARG A 36 6.88 -4.37 -6.08
N LEU A 37 6.01 -4.73 -5.14
CA LEU A 37 6.43 -5.20 -3.81
C LEU A 37 7.26 -6.49 -3.88
N ASP A 38 6.97 -7.36 -4.83
CA ASP A 38 7.65 -8.64 -5.05
C ASP A 38 9.06 -8.52 -5.67
N GLY A 39 9.48 -7.30 -6.02
CA GLY A 39 10.79 -7.04 -6.61
C GLY A 39 10.90 -7.40 -8.10
N THR A 40 9.80 -7.76 -8.77
CA THR A 40 9.79 -8.12 -10.21
C THR A 40 10.14 -6.96 -11.15
N GLY A 41 10.18 -5.73 -10.64
CA GLY A 41 10.67 -4.57 -11.36
C GLY A 41 9.83 -3.32 -11.13
N ALA A 42 9.96 -2.39 -12.06
CA ALA A 42 9.19 -1.16 -12.10
C ALA A 42 8.46 -1.02 -13.44
N ILE A 43 7.23 -0.53 -13.40
CA ILE A 43 6.41 -0.27 -14.58
C ILE A 43 6.21 1.23 -14.70
N GLU A 44 6.39 1.77 -15.90
CA GLU A 44 6.11 3.18 -16.18
C GLU A 44 4.61 3.44 -16.20
N ILE A 45 4.22 4.52 -15.54
CA ILE A 45 2.83 4.96 -15.43
C ILE A 45 2.67 6.29 -16.16
N ASP A 46 1.62 6.39 -16.97
CA ASP A 46 1.31 7.62 -17.69
C ASP A 46 1.08 8.81 -16.74
N ALA A 47 1.64 9.96 -17.10
CA ALA A 47 1.56 11.17 -16.28
C ALA A 47 0.12 11.65 -16.08
N ASN A 48 -0.76 11.51 -17.08
CA ASN A 48 -2.16 11.94 -16.97
C ASN A 48 -2.93 11.07 -15.97
N THR A 49 -2.60 9.78 -15.88
CA THR A 49 -3.16 8.87 -14.89
C THR A 49 -2.80 9.33 -13.47
N VAL A 50 -1.54 9.69 -13.23
CA VAL A 50 -1.08 10.22 -11.93
C VAL A 50 -1.71 11.59 -11.64
N ASP A 51 -1.67 12.52 -12.59
CA ASP A 51 -2.19 13.87 -12.42
C ASP A 51 -3.71 13.87 -12.15
N GLY A 52 -4.45 12.98 -12.80
CA GLY A 52 -5.88 12.80 -12.53
C GLY A 52 -6.16 12.35 -11.09
N LEU A 53 -5.35 11.45 -10.54
CA LEU A 53 -5.47 10.99 -9.16
C LEU A 53 -5.05 12.06 -8.14
N VAL A 54 -4.02 12.84 -8.44
CA VAL A 54 -3.60 13.98 -7.61
C VAL A 54 -4.69 15.04 -7.57
N ARG A 55 -5.24 15.44 -8.73
CA ARG A 55 -6.34 16.42 -8.82
C ARG A 55 -7.60 15.92 -8.10
N ALA A 56 -7.85 14.62 -8.12
CA ALA A 56 -8.95 14.01 -7.38
C ALA A 56 -8.71 13.94 -5.85
N GLY A 57 -7.51 14.28 -5.38
CA GLY A 57 -7.11 14.17 -3.97
C GLY A 57 -7.08 12.72 -3.50
N LEU A 58 -6.71 11.79 -4.37
CA LEU A 58 -6.62 10.36 -4.06
C LEU A 58 -5.19 9.93 -3.70
N ILE A 59 -4.19 10.57 -4.32
CA ILE A 59 -2.78 10.38 -3.98
C ILE A 59 -2.10 11.72 -3.73
N GLU A 60 -1.06 11.68 -2.92
CA GLU A 60 -0.24 12.85 -2.59
C GLU A 60 1.25 12.52 -2.61
N SER A 61 2.08 13.50 -2.92
CA SER A 61 3.55 13.33 -2.97
C SER A 61 4.19 13.77 -1.66
N ASN A 62 5.13 12.97 -1.14
CA ASN A 62 5.93 13.34 0.04
C ASN A 62 6.91 14.51 -0.23
N MET A 63 6.99 15.02 -1.46
CA MET A 63 7.77 16.22 -1.84
C MET A 63 9.26 16.19 -1.43
N LYS A 64 9.87 15.00 -1.31
CA LYS A 64 11.30 14.83 -1.01
C LYS A 64 12.12 14.73 -2.29
N PHE A 65 13.29 15.39 -2.29
CA PHE A 65 14.28 15.33 -3.37
C PHE A 65 15.33 14.23 -3.07
N PRO A 66 15.91 13.53 -4.07
CA PRO A 66 15.73 13.65 -5.54
C PRO A 66 14.57 12.83 -6.13
N ALA A 67 13.97 11.93 -5.37
CA ALA A 67 12.81 11.14 -5.79
C ALA A 67 11.69 11.27 -4.76
N ALA A 68 10.48 11.58 -5.23
CA ALA A 68 9.32 11.67 -4.37
C ALA A 68 8.47 10.40 -4.49
N THR A 69 7.99 9.90 -3.36
CA THR A 69 7.05 8.77 -3.31
C THR A 69 5.63 9.30 -3.15
N PHE A 70 4.69 8.69 -3.86
CA PHE A 70 3.27 8.96 -3.71
C PHE A 70 2.64 8.05 -2.66
N LEU A 71 1.73 8.62 -1.87
CA LEU A 71 1.00 7.94 -0.81
C LEU A 71 -0.50 7.96 -1.14
N LEU A 72 -1.20 6.90 -0.73
CA LEU A 72 -2.66 6.88 -0.75
C LEU A 72 -3.20 7.79 0.35
N THR A 73 -4.15 8.64 0.00
CA THR A 73 -4.93 9.41 0.98
C THR A 73 -6.01 8.52 1.61
N ASP A 74 -6.57 8.95 2.75
CA ASP A 74 -7.72 8.27 3.37
C ASP A 74 -8.92 8.17 2.42
N LYS A 75 -9.13 9.19 1.58
CA LYS A 75 -10.17 9.21 0.55
C LYS A 75 -9.96 8.07 -0.45
N ALA A 76 -8.73 7.82 -0.87
CA ALA A 76 -8.43 6.71 -1.76
C ALA A 76 -8.62 5.35 -1.07
N VAL A 77 -8.17 5.19 0.17
CA VAL A 77 -8.35 3.93 0.91
C VAL A 77 -9.83 3.58 1.03
N GLN A 78 -10.69 4.54 1.36
CA GLN A 78 -12.14 4.34 1.42
C GLN A 78 -12.75 4.01 0.06
N LEU A 79 -12.31 4.70 -1.00
CA LEU A 79 -12.78 4.45 -2.36
C LEU A 79 -12.41 3.04 -2.83
N ILE A 80 -11.16 2.63 -2.61
CA ILE A 80 -10.67 1.30 -3.00
C ILE A 80 -11.43 0.22 -2.25
N ALA A 81 -11.66 0.38 -0.93
CA ALA A 81 -12.44 -0.56 -0.14
C ALA A 81 -13.86 -0.78 -0.71
N ARG A 82 -14.50 0.27 -1.23
CA ARG A 82 -15.81 0.16 -1.90
C ARG A 82 -15.73 -0.54 -3.26
N LEU A 83 -14.61 -0.41 -3.97
CA LEU A 83 -14.41 -1.00 -5.29
C LEU A 83 -14.03 -2.49 -5.22
N THR A 84 -13.23 -2.89 -4.23
CA THR A 84 -12.72 -4.25 -4.10
C THR A 84 -13.47 -5.09 -3.07
N GLY A 85 -14.29 -4.46 -2.22
CA GLY A 85 -14.89 -5.12 -1.06
C GLY A 85 -13.88 -5.46 0.05
N VAL A 86 -12.61 -5.10 -0.11
CA VAL A 86 -11.52 -5.40 0.81
C VAL A 86 -10.92 -4.10 1.33
N ALA A 87 -11.22 -3.77 2.58
CA ALA A 87 -10.59 -2.67 3.29
C ALA A 87 -9.23 -3.13 3.85
N ARG A 88 -8.14 -2.85 3.13
CA ARG A 88 -6.79 -2.89 3.71
C ARG A 88 -6.39 -1.49 4.16
N ALA A 89 -6.18 -1.33 5.46
CA ALA A 89 -5.60 -0.11 6.01
C ALA A 89 -4.10 -0.08 5.69
N PRO A 90 -3.53 1.08 5.32
CA PRO A 90 -2.08 1.23 5.21
C PRO A 90 -1.40 0.95 6.55
N VAL A 91 -0.29 0.21 6.51
CA VAL A 91 0.48 -0.14 7.71
C VAL A 91 1.19 1.12 8.20
N GLY A 92 0.64 1.74 9.25
CA GLY A 92 1.29 2.82 10.00
C GLY A 92 1.84 2.32 11.33
N PRO A 93 2.61 3.16 12.07
CA PRO A 93 3.17 2.80 13.38
C PRO A 93 2.12 2.29 14.39
N ARG A 94 0.86 2.70 14.20
CA ARG A 94 -0.29 2.33 15.04
C ARG A 94 -0.98 1.02 14.64
N ASN A 95 -0.75 0.55 13.41
CA ASN A 95 -1.39 -0.64 12.83
C ASN A 95 -0.35 -1.67 12.36
N PHE A 96 0.89 -1.57 12.87
CA PHE A 96 1.91 -2.58 12.66
C PHE A 96 1.56 -3.78 13.55
N ASP A 97 0.91 -4.78 12.97
CA ASP A 97 0.73 -6.07 13.64
C ASP A 97 2.11 -6.72 13.78
N SER A 98 2.73 -6.56 14.94
CA SER A 98 3.96 -7.24 15.31
C SER A 98 3.66 -8.71 15.61
N GLY A 99 3.13 -9.44 14.63
CA GLY A 99 2.92 -10.89 14.62
C GLY A 99 2.70 -11.51 16.00
N ARG A 100 1.73 -11.03 16.79
CA ARG A 100 1.33 -11.79 17.98
C ARG A 100 0.47 -12.93 17.48
N VAL A 101 1.14 -14.06 17.27
CA VAL A 101 0.52 -15.39 17.27
C VAL A 101 -0.37 -15.44 18.51
N SER A 102 -1.66 -15.22 18.32
CA SER A 102 -2.69 -15.40 19.33
C SER A 102 -2.86 -16.90 19.53
N GLY A 103 -1.90 -17.50 20.24
CA GLY A 103 -1.86 -18.89 20.60
C GLY A 103 -1.11 -19.04 21.91
N ARG A 104 -1.69 -18.56 23.02
CA ARG A 104 -1.30 -19.08 24.33
C ARG A 104 -1.86 -20.50 24.44
N THR A 105 -1.19 -21.46 23.81
CA THR A 105 -1.18 -22.83 24.30
C THR A 105 -0.29 -22.80 25.52
N ALA A 106 -0.87 -22.97 26.71
CA ALA A 106 -0.08 -23.23 27.90
C ALA A 106 0.56 -24.61 27.71
N TYR A 107 1.84 -24.72 28.00
CA TYR A 107 2.58 -25.97 27.95
C TYR A 107 2.95 -26.37 29.37
N HIS A 108 2.97 -27.67 29.65
CA HIS A 108 3.58 -28.19 30.87
C HIS A 108 5.09 -27.88 30.89
N ALA A 109 5.72 -27.96 32.06
CA ALA A 109 7.15 -27.75 32.21
C ALA A 109 8.01 -28.75 31.39
N ASP A 110 7.40 -29.84 30.92
CA ASP A 110 8.00 -30.85 30.04
C ASP A 110 7.81 -30.57 28.53
N GLY A 111 7.12 -29.49 28.17
CA GLY A 111 6.88 -29.08 26.78
C GLY A 111 5.62 -29.67 26.12
N SER A 112 4.79 -30.41 26.85
CA SER A 112 3.53 -30.97 26.31
C SER A 112 2.38 -29.93 26.31
N PRO A 113 1.54 -29.84 25.27
CA PRO A 113 0.44 -28.87 25.22
C PRO A 113 -0.65 -29.20 26.24
N MET A 114 -1.00 -28.24 27.09
CA MET A 114 -1.98 -28.37 28.16
C MET A 114 -3.40 -28.24 27.59
N SER A 115 -4.25 -29.23 27.87
CA SER A 115 -5.62 -29.28 27.33
C SER A 115 -6.56 -28.36 28.11
N ARG A 116 -7.53 -27.74 27.44
CA ARG A 116 -8.46 -26.72 28.02
C ARG A 116 -9.34 -27.22 29.18
N LYS A 117 -9.32 -28.51 29.51
CA LYS A 117 -10.11 -29.08 30.62
C LYS A 117 -9.40 -29.05 31.98
N ASP A 118 -8.10 -28.78 32.00
CA ASP A 118 -7.26 -28.82 33.21
C ASP A 118 -6.81 -27.41 33.66
N ALA A 119 -7.47 -26.36 33.14
CA ALA A 119 -7.25 -24.96 33.52
C ALA A 119 -8.30 -24.48 34.53
#